data_AF-K1SDS1-F1
#
_entry.id   AF-K1SDS1-F1
#
_cell.length_a   1.000
_cell.length_b   1.000
_cell.length_c   1.000
_cell.angle_alpha   90.00
_cell.angle_beta   90.00
_cell.angle_gamma   90.00
#
_symmetry.space_group_name_H-M   'P 1'
#
loop_
_entity.id
_entity.type
_entity.pdbx_description
1 polymer ?
#
loop_
_entity_poly.entity_id
_entity_poly.type
_entity_poly.pdbx_seq_one_letter_code
_entity_poly.pdbx_strand_id
1 'polypeptide(L)'
;NVPNDLIPYMGVLKSVLGYVDTEHYTYGELFNEINAQTGGINCGLQVFRIPENDDDCRRMFGIRAKFLYDKLDFVMKMIEEILNTSRLDDEKRLHEIISSMKSGLQNRLSSAGNATAVMRAASYYPR
;
A
#
# COMPACT_ATOMS: atom_id res chain seq x y z
N ASN A 1 1.80 13.62 -13.15
CA ASN A 1 2.95 13.14 -12.34
C ASN A 1 2.81 13.66 -10.93
N VAL A 2 3.00 12.80 -9.93
CA VAL A 2 2.99 13.19 -8.52
C VAL A 2 4.29 13.96 -8.21
N PRO A 3 4.23 15.12 -7.52
CA PRO A 3 5.41 15.84 -7.05
C PRO A 3 6.39 14.96 -6.26
N ASN A 4 7.70 15.18 -6.42
CA ASN A 4 8.75 14.33 -5.84
C ASN A 4 8.73 14.30 -4.29
N ASP A 5 8.34 15.40 -3.67
CA ASP A 5 8.14 15.58 -2.23
C ASP A 5 6.97 14.74 -1.68
N LEU A 6 6.00 14.37 -2.52
CA LEU A 6 4.87 13.52 -2.15
C LEU A 6 5.15 12.02 -2.32
N ILE A 7 6.25 11.64 -2.96
CA ILE A 7 6.62 10.22 -3.18
C ILE A 7 6.76 9.44 -1.87
N PRO A 8 7.40 9.96 -0.81
CA PRO A 8 7.45 9.26 0.48
C PRO A 8 6.06 9.02 1.09
N TYR A 9 5.14 9.97 0.89
CA TYR A 9 3.77 9.88 1.38
C TYR A 9 2.95 8.82 0.64
N MET A 10 3.31 8.44 -0.60
CA MET A 10 2.67 7.31 -1.28
C MET A 10 2.90 5.98 -0.54
N GLY A 11 4.04 5.82 0.14
CA GLY A 11 4.32 4.65 0.97
C GLY A 11 3.42 4.60 2.20
N VAL A 12 3.12 5.76 2.79
CA VAL A 12 2.19 5.89 3.92
C VAL A 12 0.75 5.68 3.44
N LEU A 13 0.36 6.33 2.35
CA LEU A 13 -0.97 6.22 1.74
C LEU A 13 -1.33 4.76 1.45
N LYS A 14 -0.39 3.99 0.89
CA LYS A 14 -0.53 2.53 0.71
C LYS A 14 -0.92 1.82 2.01
N SER A 15 -0.28 2.17 3.12
CA SER A 15 -0.41 1.49 4.39
C SER A 15 -1.63 1.94 5.20
N VAL A 16 -2.22 3.07 4.83
CA VAL A 16 -3.43 3.59 5.44
C VAL A 16 -4.66 3.09 4.69
N LEU A 17 -4.66 3.15 3.36
CA LEU A 17 -5.77 2.69 2.53
C LEU A 17 -5.99 1.18 2.71
N GLY A 18 -7.18 0.81 3.21
CA GLY A 18 -7.55 -0.56 3.57
C GLY A 18 -7.24 -0.96 5.02
N TYR A 19 -6.64 -0.07 5.82
CA TYR A 19 -6.37 -0.28 7.26
C TYR A 19 -7.14 0.69 8.18
N VAL A 20 -7.96 1.55 7.58
CA VAL A 20 -8.84 2.52 8.24
C VAL A 20 -10.29 2.15 8.02
N ASP A 21 -11.15 2.76 8.82
CA ASP A 21 -12.59 2.72 8.60
C ASP A 21 -12.93 3.46 7.29
N THR A 22 -14.04 3.07 6.71
CA THR A 22 -14.66 3.69 5.55
C THR A 22 -16.00 4.29 5.98
N GLU A 23 -16.72 4.94 5.08
CA GLU A 23 -18.07 5.43 5.39
C GLU A 23 -19.02 4.30 5.75
N HIS A 24 -18.91 3.14 5.07
CA HIS A 24 -19.86 2.04 5.24
C HIS A 24 -19.36 0.89 6.12
N TYR A 25 -18.06 0.78 6.36
CA TYR A 25 -17.47 -0.35 7.10
C TYR A 25 -16.40 0.11 8.09
N THR A 26 -16.36 -0.51 9.25
CA THR A 26 -15.14 -0.49 10.08
C THR A 26 -14.01 -1.26 9.38
N TYR A 27 -12.77 -0.96 9.70
CA TYR A 27 -11.60 -1.69 9.18
C TYR A 27 -11.76 -3.20 9.35
N GLY A 28 -12.24 -3.65 10.51
CA GLY A 28 -12.42 -5.07 10.81
C GLY A 28 -13.47 -5.72 9.92
N GLU A 29 -14.61 -5.07 9.71
CA GLU A 29 -15.67 -5.55 8.83
C GLU A 29 -15.22 -5.57 7.36
N LEU A 30 -14.61 -4.48 6.88
CA LEU A 30 -14.08 -4.37 5.53
C LEU A 30 -13.05 -5.48 5.26
N PHE A 31 -12.10 -5.67 6.19
CA PHE A 31 -11.09 -6.71 6.09
C PHE A 31 -11.71 -8.11 6.08
N ASN A 32 -12.71 -8.36 6.93
CA ASN A 32 -13.38 -9.65 7.00
C ASN A 32 -14.19 -9.93 5.72
N GLU A 33 -14.97 -8.98 5.22
CA GLU A 33 -15.74 -9.14 3.98
C GLU A 33 -14.85 -9.40 2.77
N ILE A 34 -13.76 -8.63 2.64
CA ILE A 34 -12.79 -8.82 1.57
C ILE A 34 -12.17 -10.23 1.64
N ASN A 35 -11.74 -10.69 2.82
CA ASN A 35 -11.11 -12.01 2.95
C ASN A 35 -12.10 -13.17 2.87
N ALA A 36 -13.35 -12.97 3.29
CA ALA A 36 -14.39 -13.99 3.22
C ALA A 36 -14.79 -14.29 1.77
N GLN A 37 -14.78 -13.29 0.90
CA GLN A 37 -15.25 -13.42 -0.48
C GLN A 37 -14.13 -13.45 -1.53
N THR A 38 -12.92 -13.03 -1.16
CA THR A 38 -11.79 -12.86 -2.10
C THR A 38 -10.48 -13.36 -1.49
N GLY A 39 -9.47 -13.55 -2.33
CA GLY A 39 -8.09 -13.81 -1.91
C GLY A 39 -7.32 -12.56 -1.48
N GLY A 40 -8.02 -11.45 -1.25
CA GLY A 40 -7.48 -10.18 -0.76
C GLY A 40 -7.38 -9.08 -1.81
N ILE A 41 -7.50 -7.84 -1.33
CA ILE A 41 -7.31 -6.60 -2.09
C ILE A 41 -6.18 -5.83 -1.42
N ASN A 42 -5.16 -5.47 -2.18
CA ASN A 42 -3.99 -4.76 -1.69
C ASN A 42 -3.69 -3.55 -2.56
N CYS A 43 -3.55 -2.39 -1.91
CA CYS A 43 -3.07 -1.17 -2.54
C CYS A 43 -1.54 -1.11 -2.48
N GLY A 44 -0.89 -0.42 -3.43
CA GLY A 44 0.53 -0.11 -3.27
C GLY A 44 1.21 0.55 -4.44
N LEU A 45 2.46 0.96 -4.18
CA LEU A 45 3.33 1.50 -5.23
C LEU A 45 3.74 0.37 -6.18
N GLN A 46 3.47 0.57 -7.46
CA GLN A 46 3.92 -0.28 -8.56
C GLN A 46 4.95 0.49 -9.37
N VAL A 47 6.08 -0.16 -9.64
CA VAL A 47 7.16 0.40 -10.46
C VAL A 47 7.18 -0.37 -11.77
N PHE A 48 6.90 0.34 -12.86
CA PHE A 48 6.97 -0.20 -14.21
C PHE A 48 8.22 0.35 -14.88
N ARG A 49 9.06 -0.54 -15.40
CA ARG A 49 10.19 -0.17 -16.25
C ARG A 49 9.66 0.12 -17.65
N ILE A 50 10.00 1.27 -18.23
CA ILE A 50 9.67 1.56 -19.63
C ILE A 50 10.74 0.85 -20.49
N PRO A 51 10.38 -0.07 -21.40
CA PRO A 51 11.37 -0.80 -22.20
C PRO A 51 12.23 0.08 -23.12
N GLU A 52 11.75 1.27 -23.46
CA GLU A 52 12.34 2.17 -24.46
C GLU A 52 13.30 3.22 -23.86
N ASN A 53 13.40 3.32 -22.52
CA ASN A 53 14.34 4.20 -21.82
C ASN A 53 14.85 3.47 -20.57
N ASP A 54 16.14 3.10 -20.54
CA ASP A 54 16.72 2.36 -19.41
C ASP A 54 16.71 3.16 -18.09
N ASP A 55 16.63 4.49 -18.17
CA ASP A 55 16.59 5.40 -17.01
C ASP A 55 15.17 5.73 -16.50
N ASP A 56 14.10 5.47 -17.28
CA ASP A 56 12.75 5.87 -16.89
C ASP A 56 11.95 4.74 -16.22
N CYS A 57 11.85 4.82 -14.89
CA CYS A 57 10.91 4.03 -14.11
C CYS A 57 9.62 4.82 -13.85
N ARG A 58 8.47 4.35 -14.36
CA ARG A 58 7.16 4.89 -13.99
C ARG A 58 6.73 4.34 -12.64
N ARG A 59 6.63 5.23 -11.66
CA ARG A 59 6.07 4.94 -10.34
C ARG A 59 4.60 5.29 -10.35
N MET A 60 3.75 4.31 -10.12
CA MET A 60 2.30 4.46 -10.08
C MET A 60 1.76 3.90 -8.77
N PHE A 61 0.65 4.45 -8.32
CA PHE A 61 -0.16 3.78 -7.30
C PHE A 61 -1.09 2.81 -8.01
N GLY A 62 -1.11 1.55 -7.58
CA GLY A 62 -1.95 0.53 -8.19
C GLY A 62 -2.58 -0.37 -7.15
N ILE A 63 -3.75 -0.91 -7.49
CA ILE A 63 -4.49 -1.85 -6.67
C ILE A 63 -4.36 -3.23 -7.29
N ARG A 64 -4.14 -4.23 -6.45
CA ARG A 64 -4.08 -5.64 -6.85
C ARG A 64 -5.10 -6.42 -6.03
N ALA A 65 -6.02 -7.08 -6.72
CA ALA A 65 -7.00 -7.96 -6.09
C ALA A 65 -6.85 -9.39 -6.64
N LYS A 66 -7.16 -10.39 -5.81
CA LYS A 66 -7.24 -11.80 -6.19
C LYS A 66 -8.63 -12.31 -5.87
N PHE A 67 -9.36 -12.81 -6.87
CA PHE A 67 -10.74 -13.24 -6.70
C PHE A 67 -11.14 -14.21 -7.81
N LEU A 68 -12.22 -14.97 -7.58
CA LEU A 68 -12.86 -15.81 -8.61
C LEU A 68 -13.71 -14.93 -9.52
N TYR A 69 -13.88 -15.31 -10.79
CA TYR A 69 -14.55 -14.46 -11.79
C TYR A 69 -15.96 -13.98 -11.39
N ASP A 70 -16.72 -14.80 -10.68
CA ASP A 70 -18.06 -14.50 -10.16
C ASP A 70 -18.06 -13.44 -9.04
N LYS A 71 -16.88 -13.05 -8.53
CA LYS A 71 -16.70 -12.04 -7.48
C LYS A 71 -16.24 -10.68 -7.99
N LEU A 72 -16.14 -10.49 -9.32
CA LEU A 72 -15.68 -9.23 -9.92
C LEU A 72 -16.47 -8.01 -9.43
N ASP A 73 -17.80 -8.08 -9.46
CA ASP A 73 -18.66 -6.96 -9.06
C ASP A 73 -18.48 -6.58 -7.59
N PHE A 74 -18.31 -7.58 -6.72
CA PHE A 74 -18.03 -7.36 -5.30
C PHE A 74 -16.68 -6.67 -5.12
N VAL A 75 -15.63 -7.17 -5.77
CA VAL A 75 -14.27 -6.59 -5.66
C VAL A 75 -14.25 -5.15 -6.14
N MET A 76 -14.91 -4.84 -7.25
CA MET A 76 -14.98 -3.47 -7.77
C MET A 76 -15.65 -2.52 -6.78
N LYS A 77 -16.74 -2.94 -6.14
CA LYS A 77 -17.40 -2.15 -5.08
C LYS A 77 -16.49 -1.92 -3.87
N MET A 78 -15.78 -2.95 -3.42
CA MET A 78 -14.83 -2.80 -2.30
C MET A 78 -13.66 -1.88 -2.65
N ILE A 79 -13.18 -1.91 -3.89
CA ILE A 79 -12.16 -0.98 -4.37
C ILE A 79 -12.69 0.46 -4.38
N GLU A 80 -13.91 0.66 -4.85
CA GLU A 80 -14.57 1.97 -4.86
C GLU A 80 -14.74 2.54 -3.44
N GLU A 81 -15.19 1.70 -2.51
CA GLU A 81 -15.31 2.02 -1.08
C GLU A 81 -13.94 2.47 -0.51
N ILE A 82 -12.90 1.64 -0.66
CA ILE A 82 -11.56 1.95 -0.15
C ILE A 82 -11.05 3.28 -0.73
N LEU A 83 -11.26 3.54 -2.02
CA LEU A 83 -10.72 4.74 -2.66
C LEU A 83 -11.47 6.02 -2.32
N ASN A 84 -12.79 5.95 -2.19
CA ASN A 84 -13.64 7.14 -2.16
C ASN A 84 -14.16 7.49 -0.76
N THR A 85 -14.23 6.52 0.16
CA THR A 85 -14.90 6.71 1.46
C THR A 85 -14.00 6.41 2.66
N SER A 86 -12.72 6.06 2.46
CA SER A 86 -11.76 5.88 3.54
C SER A 86 -11.67 7.12 4.45
N ARG A 87 -11.83 6.92 5.75
CA ARG A 87 -11.78 7.97 6.77
C ARG A 87 -10.33 8.25 7.18
N LEU A 88 -9.79 9.35 6.64
CA LEU A 88 -8.40 9.79 6.85
C LEU A 88 -8.29 10.94 7.88
N ASP A 89 -9.39 11.29 8.54
CA ASP A 89 -9.50 12.35 9.54
C ASP A 89 -9.21 11.87 10.98
N ASP A 90 -9.19 10.54 11.20
CA ASP A 90 -8.85 9.96 12.50
C ASP A 90 -7.32 9.95 12.74
N GLU A 91 -6.83 11.05 13.30
CA GLU A 91 -5.42 11.25 13.62
C GLU A 91 -4.86 10.16 14.56
N LYS A 92 -5.67 9.69 15.52
CA LYS A 92 -5.26 8.65 16.46
C LYS A 92 -5.02 7.35 15.73
N ARG A 93 -5.95 6.95 14.86
CA ARG A 93 -5.82 5.74 14.05
C ARG A 93 -4.63 5.81 13.10
N LEU A 94 -4.42 6.94 12.44
CA LEU A 94 -3.26 7.15 11.58
C LEU A 94 -1.95 7.03 12.35
N HIS A 95 -1.89 7.61 13.55
CA HIS A 95 -0.72 7.51 14.41
C HIS A 95 -0.42 6.06 14.82
N GLU A 96 -1.46 5.27 15.15
CA GLU A 96 -1.33 3.85 15.47
C GLU A 96 -0.75 3.05 14.28
N ILE A 97 -1.28 3.27 13.07
CA ILE A 97 -0.80 2.61 11.85
C ILE A 97 0.67 2.95 11.58
N ILE A 98 1.03 4.23 11.61
CA ILE A 98 2.42 4.69 11.37
C ILE A 98 3.37 4.15 12.44
N SER A 99 2.96 4.14 13.70
CA SER A 99 3.75 3.59 14.81
C SER A 99 4.01 2.09 14.61
N SER A 100 2.98 1.33 14.24
CA SER A 100 3.11 -0.10 13.92
C SER A 100 4.07 -0.35 12.74
N MET A 101 3.98 0.46 11.68
CA MET A 101 4.91 0.39 10.56
C MET A 101 6.36 0.65 10.99
N LYS A 102 6.59 1.68 11.81
CA LYS A 102 7.91 2.02 12.36
C LYS A 102 8.48 0.86 13.17
N SER A 103 7.70 0.29 14.09
CA SER A 103 8.10 -0.87 14.88
C SER A 103 8.40 -2.09 14.00
N GLY A 104 7.58 -2.35 12.99
CA GLY A 104 7.81 -3.42 12.02
C GLY A 104 9.12 -3.24 11.23
N LEU A 105 9.44 -2.01 10.82
CA LEU A 105 10.70 -1.69 10.16
C LEU A 105 11.91 -1.88 11.08
N GLN A 106 11.82 -1.44 12.34
CA GLN A 106 12.88 -1.65 13.35
C GLN A 106 13.16 -3.14 13.57
N ASN A 107 12.13 -3.97 13.68
CA ASN A 107 12.28 -5.41 13.86
C ASN A 107 12.94 -6.09 12.64
N ARG A 108 12.60 -5.65 11.42
CA ARG A 108 13.25 -6.15 10.20
C ARG A 108 14.71 -5.73 10.12
N LEU A 109 15.04 -4.51 10.53
CA LEU A 109 16.42 -4.04 10.55
C LEU A 109 17.28 -4.89 11.49
N SER A 110 16.77 -5.18 12.69
CA SER A 110 17.47 -6.01 13.68
C SER A 110 17.66 -7.45 13.22
N SER A 111 16.71 -8.01 12.44
CA SER A 111 16.76 -9.40 11.96
C SER A 111 17.42 -9.58 10.58
N ALA A 112 17.53 -8.51 9.77
CA ALA A 112 18.01 -8.54 8.40
C ALA A 112 19.03 -7.42 8.08
N GLY A 113 19.99 -7.21 8.99
CA GLY A 113 21.04 -6.19 8.83
C GLY A 113 21.80 -6.28 7.50
N ASN A 114 22.15 -7.50 7.07
CA ASN A 114 22.85 -7.73 5.80
C ASN A 114 22.03 -7.30 4.57
N ALA A 115 20.75 -7.66 4.50
CA ALA A 115 19.88 -7.29 3.38
C ALA A 115 19.65 -5.77 3.33
N THR A 116 19.55 -5.12 4.48
CA THR A 116 19.35 -3.67 4.56
C THR A 116 20.62 -2.90 4.14
N ALA A 117 21.80 -3.37 4.53
CA ALA A 117 23.08 -2.79 4.11
C ALA A 117 23.26 -2.87 2.59
N VAL A 118 22.94 -4.02 1.98
CA VAL A 118 23.01 -4.21 0.51
C VAL A 118 22.04 -3.27 -0.21
N MET A 119 20.80 -3.15 0.28
CA MET A 119 19.78 -2.28 -0.33
C MET A 119 20.17 -0.79 -0.20
N ARG A 120 20.78 -0.39 0.93
CA ARG A 120 21.31 0.96 1.15
C ARG A 120 22.49 1.24 0.21
N ALA A 121 23.45 0.33 0.10
CA ALA A 121 24.58 0.48 -0.82
C ALA A 121 24.11 0.61 -2.28
N ALA A 122 23.12 -0.19 -2.69
CA ALA A 122 22.51 -0.12 -4.01
C ALA A 122 21.73 1.19 -4.26
N SER A 123 21.34 1.94 -3.22
CA SER A 123 20.68 3.25 -3.39
C SER A 123 21.62 4.39 -3.74
N TYR A 124 22.94 4.21 -3.53
CA TYR A 124 23.97 5.20 -3.87
C TYR A 124 24.53 5.01 -5.28
N TYR A 125 24.31 3.84 -5.88
CA TYR A 125 24.58 3.63 -7.29
C TYR A 125 23.37 4.15 -8.09
N PRO A 126 23.54 5.14 -8.97
CA PRO A 126 22.53 5.40 -9.98
C PRO A 126 22.42 4.11 -10.81
N ARG A 127 21.19 3.64 -11.00
CA ARG A 127 20.90 2.68 -12.07
C ARG A 127 20.76 3.46 -13.35
#